data_AF-A0A4X1VUJ8-F1
#
_entry.id   AF-A0A4X1VUJ8-F1
#
_cell.length_a   1.000
_cell.length_b   1.000
_cell.length_c   1.000
_cell.angle_alpha   90.00
_cell.angle_beta   90.00
_cell.angle_gamma   90.00
#
_symmetry.space_group_name_H-M   'P 1'
#
loop_
_entity.id
_entity.type
_entity.pdbx_description
1 polymer ?
#
loop_
_entity_poly.entity_id
_entity_poly.type
_entity_poly.pdbx_seq_one_letter_code
_entity_poly.pdbx_strand_id
1 'polypeptide(L)'
;MGTKAKVGRKQLLLFTSVILCSLTLGRGAVYTSEPEVRVAENKPAKLSCSYSGFSSPRVEWKFTHGDITSLVCYNNKITVPPSKPTISVPSSATIGNRAVLTCSEKDGSPPSEYFWFKDGVLMPTEPKSNRAFINSSYSLNPKTGELIFDPVSASDAGDYTCEAQNGYGSPMRSDTVHMEAAELNVGGIVAAVLVTLILLGVLIFGIWFAYSRGYFDRAKKGTSSKKVIYSQPTARSEGEFRQTSSFLV
;
A
#
# COMPACT_ATOMS: atom_id res chain seq x y z
N MET A 1 -12.80 0.90 66.02
CA MET A 1 -13.05 2.35 65.90
C MET A 1 -13.87 2.59 64.64
N GLY A 2 -15.10 3.13 64.79
CA GLY A 2 -15.99 3.70 63.75
C GLY A 2 -16.50 2.74 62.66
N THR A 3 -17.78 2.69 62.27
CA THR A 3 -19.01 3.42 62.61
C THR A 3 -20.21 2.53 62.24
N LYS A 4 -21.29 2.58 63.02
CA LYS A 4 -22.61 2.06 62.63
C LYS A 4 -23.30 3.09 61.72
N ALA A 5 -23.98 2.64 60.67
CA ALA A 5 -25.06 3.38 60.01
C ALA A 5 -26.29 2.47 59.84
N LYS A 6 -27.47 3.01 60.21
CA LYS A 6 -28.76 2.33 60.28
C LYS A 6 -29.45 2.23 58.91
N VAL A 7 -30.07 1.07 58.70
CA VAL A 7 -31.36 0.75 58.05
C VAL A 7 -31.99 1.79 57.12
N GLY A 8 -32.31 1.35 55.89
CA GLY A 8 -33.30 1.98 55.03
C GLY A 8 -33.89 0.98 54.03
N ARG A 9 -34.98 0.30 54.42
CA ARG A 9 -35.84 -0.46 53.50
C ARG A 9 -36.65 0.54 52.68
N LYS A 10 -36.41 0.63 51.37
CA LYS A 10 -37.35 1.27 50.43
C LYS A 10 -37.58 0.34 49.25
N GLN A 11 -38.71 -0.36 49.33
CA GLN A 11 -39.38 -0.94 48.18
C GLN A 11 -39.91 0.22 47.34
N LEU A 12 -39.47 0.34 46.10
CA LEU A 12 -40.22 1.04 45.07
C LEU A 12 -39.95 0.31 43.75
N LEU A 13 -40.92 -0.53 43.39
CA LEU A 13 -41.14 -0.98 42.02
C LEU A 13 -41.32 0.25 41.14
N LEU A 14 -40.79 0.23 39.91
CA LEU A 14 -41.57 0.39 38.67
C LEU A 14 -40.67 0.53 37.43
N PHE A 15 -41.07 -0.26 36.42
CA PHE A 15 -40.92 -0.11 34.96
C PHE A 15 -39.53 0.02 34.32
N THR A 16 -39.16 -1.01 33.54
CA THR A 16 -38.79 -0.78 32.13
C THR A 16 -39.26 -1.93 31.23
N SER A 17 -40.26 -1.58 30.43
CA SER A 17 -40.71 -2.08 29.14
C SER A 17 -40.18 -3.41 28.58
N VAL A 18 -41.16 -4.24 28.25
CA VAL A 18 -41.17 -5.24 27.19
C VAL A 18 -40.64 -4.65 25.86
N ILE A 19 -39.74 -5.36 25.19
CA ILE A 19 -39.70 -5.43 23.73
C ILE A 19 -39.74 -6.91 23.36
N LEU A 20 -40.92 -7.35 22.92
CA LEU A 20 -41.07 -8.54 22.09
C LEU A 20 -40.38 -8.25 20.75
N CYS A 21 -39.40 -9.07 20.39
CA CYS A 21 -39.13 -9.35 18.99
C CYS A 21 -39.11 -10.87 18.83
N SER A 22 -40.19 -11.37 18.23
CA SER A 22 -40.35 -12.77 17.87
C SER A 22 -39.49 -13.06 16.63
N LEU A 23 -38.37 -13.74 16.84
CA LEU A 23 -37.75 -14.58 15.83
C LEU A 23 -37.58 -15.95 16.47
N THR A 24 -38.51 -16.88 16.18
CA THR A 24 -38.35 -18.28 16.59
C THR A 24 -37.20 -18.89 15.79
N LEU A 25 -36.00 -18.94 16.38
CA LEU A 25 -34.88 -19.71 15.86
C LEU A 25 -34.06 -20.25 17.05
N GLY A 26 -34.39 -21.48 17.48
CA GLY A 26 -33.65 -22.27 18.46
C GLY A 26 -33.79 -21.82 19.93
N ARG A 27 -34.39 -22.65 20.78
CA ARG A 27 -34.28 -22.51 22.26
C ARG A 27 -32.88 -22.94 22.70
N GLY A 28 -31.88 -22.15 22.33
CA GLY A 28 -30.54 -22.25 22.88
C GLY A 28 -30.50 -21.57 24.26
N ALA A 29 -29.91 -22.23 25.25
CA ALA A 29 -29.62 -21.61 26.54
C ALA A 29 -28.11 -21.62 26.77
N VAL A 30 -27.57 -20.53 27.30
CA VAL A 30 -26.15 -20.36 27.64
C VAL A 30 -26.07 -19.87 29.09
N TYR A 31 -25.26 -20.51 29.92
CA TYR A 31 -25.08 -20.14 31.32
C TYR A 31 -23.66 -20.42 31.80
N THR A 32 -23.25 -19.74 32.86
CA THR A 32 -21.98 -19.96 33.56
C THR A 32 -22.23 -20.33 35.01
N SER A 33 -21.43 -21.23 35.57
CA SER A 33 -21.53 -21.61 36.98
C SER A 33 -20.93 -20.56 37.92
N GLU A 34 -20.01 -19.74 37.42
CA GLU A 34 -19.25 -18.79 38.22
C GLU A 34 -19.09 -17.45 37.46
N PRO A 35 -20.02 -16.50 37.67
CA PRO A 35 -20.05 -15.25 36.91
C PRO A 35 -18.94 -14.28 37.33
N GLU A 36 -18.48 -14.33 38.59
CA GLU A 36 -17.37 -13.54 39.11
C GLU A 36 -16.22 -14.44 39.55
N VAL A 37 -15.20 -14.58 38.71
CA VAL A 37 -14.02 -15.39 39.01
C VAL A 37 -12.92 -14.48 39.56
N ARG A 38 -12.41 -14.76 40.76
CA ARG A 38 -11.28 -14.06 41.38
C ARG A 38 -10.13 -15.03 41.56
N VAL A 39 -8.98 -14.72 40.97
CA VAL A 39 -7.79 -15.59 40.99
C VAL A 39 -6.57 -14.75 41.32
N ALA A 40 -5.67 -15.30 42.14
CA ALA A 40 -4.42 -14.64 42.48
C ALA A 40 -3.50 -14.52 41.27
N GLU A 41 -2.64 -13.51 41.25
CA GLU A 41 -1.70 -13.29 40.15
C GLU A 41 -0.83 -14.54 39.90
N ASN A 42 -0.57 -14.83 38.63
CA ASN A 42 0.18 -16.01 38.16
C ASN A 42 -0.43 -17.39 38.52
N LYS A 43 -1.68 -17.43 38.98
CA LYS A 43 -2.43 -18.69 39.13
C LYS A 43 -3.33 -18.94 37.92
N PRO A 44 -3.49 -20.20 37.48
CA PRO A 44 -4.39 -20.51 36.39
C PRO A 44 -5.84 -20.25 36.80
N ALA A 45 -6.61 -19.65 35.89
CA ALA A 45 -8.05 -19.44 36.02
C ALA A 45 -8.78 -20.29 34.97
N LYS A 46 -9.92 -20.88 35.35
CA LYS A 46 -10.81 -21.58 34.41
C LYS A 46 -12.14 -20.84 34.34
N LEU A 47 -12.48 -20.33 33.16
CA LEU A 47 -13.79 -19.73 32.90
C LEU A 47 -14.72 -20.82 32.34
N SER A 48 -15.85 -21.07 33.00
CA SER A 48 -16.82 -22.08 32.56
C SER A 48 -17.96 -21.44 31.77
N CYS A 49 -18.32 -22.06 30.65
CA CYS A 49 -19.51 -21.73 29.88
C CYS A 49 -20.17 -23.05 29.48
N SER A 50 -21.47 -23.16 29.73
CA SER A 50 -22.29 -24.32 29.36
C SER A 50 -23.42 -23.84 28.47
N TYR A 51 -23.71 -24.61 27.43
CA TYR A 51 -24.78 -24.31 26.48
C TYR A 51 -25.62 -25.55 26.20
N SER A 52 -26.87 -25.35 25.78
CA SER A 52 -27.77 -26.42 25.37
C SER A 52 -28.70 -25.92 24.26
N GLY A 53 -29.22 -26.81 23.42
CA GLY A 53 -30.20 -26.46 22.37
C GLY A 53 -29.62 -25.93 21.04
N PHE A 54 -28.31 -26.08 20.81
CA PHE A 54 -27.64 -25.70 19.55
C PHE A 54 -27.19 -26.95 18.78
N SER A 55 -27.48 -27.03 17.48
CA SER A 55 -27.12 -28.18 16.63
C SER A 55 -25.66 -28.18 16.16
N SER A 56 -25.06 -27.00 15.97
CA SER A 56 -23.64 -26.83 15.61
C SER A 56 -23.12 -25.48 16.12
N PRO A 57 -22.91 -25.34 17.44
CA PRO A 57 -22.51 -24.07 18.05
C PRO A 57 -21.03 -23.78 17.83
N ARG A 58 -20.74 -22.52 17.46
CA ARG A 58 -19.39 -21.95 17.46
C ARG A 58 -19.22 -21.12 18.73
N VAL A 59 -18.40 -21.60 19.68
CA VAL A 59 -18.20 -20.93 20.98
C VAL A 59 -16.94 -20.08 20.92
N GLU A 60 -17.10 -18.78 21.16
CA GLU A 60 -16.01 -17.80 21.17
C GLU A 60 -15.99 -17.04 22.50
N TRP A 61 -14.79 -16.81 23.02
CA TRP A 61 -14.57 -16.01 24.23
C TRP A 61 -14.01 -14.66 23.85
N LYS A 62 -14.72 -13.59 24.20
CA LYS A 62 -14.31 -12.21 23.92
C LYS A 62 -13.79 -11.58 25.21
N PHE A 63 -12.55 -11.08 25.18
CA PHE A 63 -12.01 -10.30 26.29
C PHE A 63 -12.28 -8.81 26.08
N THR A 64 -12.95 -8.18 27.05
CA THR A 64 -13.26 -6.75 27.06
C THR A 64 -12.75 -6.09 28.34
N HIS A 65 -12.02 -4.99 28.22
CA HIS A 65 -11.57 -4.19 29.36
C HIS A 65 -11.92 -2.71 29.11
N GLY A 66 -12.91 -2.20 29.84
CA GLY A 66 -13.56 -0.92 29.50
C GLY A 66 -14.26 -1.01 28.14
N ASP A 67 -13.96 -0.06 27.24
CA ASP A 67 -14.49 -0.04 25.86
C ASP A 67 -13.64 -0.86 24.86
N ILE A 68 -12.49 -1.39 25.28
CA ILE A 68 -11.56 -2.10 24.40
C ILE A 68 -11.96 -3.57 24.33
N THR A 69 -12.26 -4.04 23.12
CA THR A 69 -12.24 -5.47 22.79
C THR A 69 -10.83 -5.84 22.35
N SER A 70 -10.12 -6.67 23.11
CA SER A 70 -8.71 -6.95 22.80
C SER A 70 -8.49 -8.26 22.06
N LEU A 71 -9.20 -9.34 22.41
CA LEU A 71 -8.89 -10.68 21.91
C LEU A 71 -10.15 -11.55 21.85
N VAL A 72 -10.22 -12.40 20.82
CA VAL A 72 -11.22 -13.47 20.70
C VAL A 72 -10.50 -14.80 20.86
N CYS A 73 -10.98 -15.71 21.71
CA CYS A 73 -10.42 -17.05 21.87
C CYS A 73 -11.39 -18.10 21.33
N TYR A 74 -10.88 -18.96 20.45
CA TYR A 74 -11.61 -20.06 19.82
C TYR A 74 -10.76 -21.34 19.86
N ASN A 75 -11.34 -22.47 20.28
CA ASN A 75 -10.63 -23.74 20.47
C ASN A 75 -9.30 -23.60 21.25
N ASN A 76 -9.31 -22.84 22.35
CA ASN A 76 -8.15 -22.53 23.20
C ASN A 76 -7.00 -21.79 22.49
N LYS A 77 -7.27 -21.14 21.36
CA LYS A 77 -6.30 -20.29 20.65
C LYS A 77 -6.78 -18.85 20.66
N ILE A 78 -5.87 -17.95 21.01
CA ILE A 78 -6.07 -16.52 20.89
C ILE A 78 -6.08 -16.18 19.40
N THR A 79 -7.14 -15.53 18.96
CA THR A 79 -7.38 -15.07 17.59
C THR A 79 -7.55 -13.56 17.58
N VAL A 80 -7.15 -12.97 16.46
CA VAL A 80 -7.23 -11.54 16.20
C VAL A 80 -7.98 -11.37 14.88
N PRO A 81 -9.10 -10.64 14.86
CA PRO A 81 -9.79 -10.30 13.62
C PRO A 81 -8.88 -9.53 12.66
N PRO A 82 -9.14 -9.59 11.34
CA PRO A 82 -8.35 -8.85 10.36
C PRO A 82 -8.50 -7.34 10.57
N SER A 83 -7.40 -6.61 10.40
CA SER A 83 -7.43 -5.15 10.29
C SER A 83 -7.67 -4.71 8.85
N LYS A 84 -7.82 -3.41 8.64
CA LYS A 84 -8.06 -2.84 7.31
C LYS A 84 -6.86 -3.15 6.40
N PRO A 85 -7.05 -3.92 5.30
CA PRO A 85 -5.94 -4.24 4.42
C PRO A 85 -5.48 -3.03 3.63
N THR A 86 -4.18 -2.95 3.40
CA THR A 86 -3.56 -1.95 2.53
C THR A 86 -3.32 -2.57 1.16
N ILE A 87 -3.72 -1.85 0.10
CA ILE A 87 -3.54 -2.28 -1.29
C ILE A 87 -2.49 -1.44 -2.02
N SER A 88 -1.70 -2.08 -2.88
CA SER A 88 -0.79 -1.43 -3.83
C SER A 88 -1.29 -1.69 -5.24
N VAL A 89 -1.96 -0.71 -5.81
CA VAL A 89 -2.47 -0.73 -7.19
C VAL A 89 -1.84 0.43 -7.95
N PRO A 90 -1.18 0.20 -9.10
CA PRO A 90 -0.63 1.30 -9.90
C PRO A 90 -1.78 2.14 -10.47
N SER A 91 -1.61 3.46 -10.54
CA SER A 91 -2.60 4.34 -11.14
C SER A 91 -2.80 4.08 -12.64
N SER A 92 -1.75 3.61 -13.31
CA SER A 92 -1.77 3.25 -14.72
C SER A 92 -0.87 2.03 -14.98
N ALA A 93 -1.35 1.10 -15.79
CA ALA A 93 -0.63 -0.08 -16.24
C ALA A 93 -0.60 -0.14 -17.76
N THR A 94 0.56 -0.46 -18.34
CA THR A 94 0.72 -0.53 -19.78
C THR A 94 0.15 -1.83 -20.35
N ILE A 95 -0.73 -1.71 -21.34
CA ILE A 95 -1.32 -2.84 -22.06
C ILE A 95 -0.20 -3.68 -22.71
N GLY A 96 -0.29 -5.00 -22.56
CA GLY A 96 0.71 -5.94 -23.05
C GLY A 96 1.83 -6.26 -22.06
N ASN A 97 1.99 -5.47 -20.99
CA ASN A 97 3.01 -5.71 -19.96
C ASN A 97 2.43 -6.44 -18.75
N ARG A 98 3.32 -6.97 -17.90
CA ARG A 98 2.97 -7.57 -16.61
C ARG A 98 2.70 -6.47 -15.57
N ALA A 99 1.61 -6.60 -14.81
CA ALA A 99 1.30 -5.75 -13.66
C ALA A 99 1.01 -6.60 -12.42
N VAL A 100 1.46 -6.11 -11.25
CA VAL A 100 1.28 -6.80 -9.96
C VAL A 100 0.57 -5.87 -9.00
N LEU A 101 -0.57 -6.31 -8.51
CA LEU A 101 -1.34 -5.67 -7.45
C LEU A 101 -1.17 -6.51 -6.18
N THR A 102 -1.05 -5.85 -5.03
CA THR A 102 -0.88 -6.54 -3.74
C THR A 102 -1.88 -6.05 -2.71
N CYS A 103 -2.29 -6.96 -1.83
CA CYS A 103 -3.16 -6.69 -0.69
C CYS A 103 -2.57 -7.37 0.54
N SER A 104 -2.45 -6.62 1.65
CA SER A 104 -1.92 -7.19 2.88
C SER A 104 -2.46 -6.50 4.12
N GLU A 105 -2.61 -7.28 5.19
CA GLU A 105 -2.87 -6.82 6.57
C GLU A 105 -1.90 -7.53 7.53
N LYS A 106 -1.71 -6.99 8.75
CA LYS A 106 -0.66 -7.45 9.68
C LYS A 106 -1.16 -8.04 10.99
N ASP A 107 -2.44 -7.84 11.31
CA ASP A 107 -2.97 -8.08 12.65
C ASP A 107 -3.71 -9.43 12.73
N GLY A 108 -4.28 -9.90 11.62
CA GLY A 108 -5.10 -11.11 11.55
C GLY A 108 -4.36 -12.36 12.01
N SER A 109 -4.92 -13.02 13.02
CA SER A 109 -4.43 -14.30 13.53
C SER A 109 -5.60 -15.28 13.71
N PRO A 110 -5.68 -16.38 12.94
CA PRO A 110 -4.73 -16.85 11.92
C PRO A 110 -4.60 -15.89 10.72
N PRO A 111 -3.56 -16.04 9.86
CA PRO A 111 -3.37 -15.19 8.69
C PRO A 111 -4.61 -15.15 7.80
N SER A 112 -4.92 -13.96 7.29
CA SER A 112 -6.09 -13.74 6.45
C SER A 112 -5.92 -14.29 5.05
N GLU A 113 -7.06 -14.67 4.46
CA GLU A 113 -7.23 -14.85 3.03
C GLU A 113 -7.77 -13.55 2.42
N TYR A 114 -7.37 -13.29 1.17
CA TYR A 114 -7.62 -12.06 0.46
C TYR A 114 -8.50 -12.28 -0.77
N PHE A 115 -9.50 -11.42 -0.90
CA PHE A 115 -10.51 -11.47 -1.96
C PHE A 115 -10.51 -10.15 -2.71
N TRP A 116 -10.11 -10.20 -3.98
CA TRP A 116 -10.09 -9.01 -4.84
C TRP A 116 -11.45 -8.76 -5.48
N PHE A 117 -11.76 -7.49 -5.63
CA PHE A 117 -12.94 -7.02 -6.32
C PHE A 117 -12.54 -5.98 -7.35
N LYS A 118 -13.16 -6.05 -8.52
CA LYS A 118 -13.05 -5.06 -9.58
C LYS A 118 -14.43 -4.50 -9.86
N ASP A 119 -14.59 -3.18 -9.78
CA ASP A 119 -15.87 -2.48 -10.00
C ASP A 119 -16.98 -3.04 -9.09
N GLY A 120 -16.60 -3.43 -7.86
CA GLY A 120 -17.50 -4.07 -6.89
C GLY A 120 -17.79 -5.56 -7.12
N VAL A 121 -17.31 -6.16 -8.20
CA VAL A 121 -17.51 -7.58 -8.53
C VAL A 121 -16.36 -8.43 -8.02
N LEU A 122 -16.66 -9.49 -7.28
CA LEU A 122 -15.66 -10.44 -6.78
C LEU A 122 -14.92 -11.11 -7.95
N MET A 123 -13.59 -11.02 -7.93
CA MET A 123 -12.72 -11.67 -8.89
C MET A 123 -12.55 -13.16 -8.51
N PRO A 124 -12.97 -14.11 -9.36
CA PRO A 124 -12.75 -15.53 -9.10
C PRO A 124 -11.26 -15.87 -9.19
N THR A 125 -10.82 -16.91 -8.48
CA THR A 125 -9.43 -17.40 -8.59
C THR A 125 -9.08 -17.83 -10.03
N GLU A 126 -10.08 -18.35 -10.76
CA GLU A 126 -9.97 -18.70 -12.17
C GLU A 126 -10.76 -17.72 -13.04
N PRO A 127 -10.12 -16.81 -13.81
CA PRO A 127 -10.80 -15.78 -14.59
C PRO A 127 -11.82 -16.36 -15.59
N LYS A 128 -11.48 -17.49 -16.21
CA LYS A 128 -12.30 -18.17 -17.22
C LYS A 128 -13.62 -18.73 -16.68
N SER A 129 -13.79 -18.81 -15.36
CA SER A 129 -15.03 -19.28 -14.72
C SER A 129 -16.16 -18.25 -14.75
N ASN A 130 -15.85 -16.97 -14.99
CA ASN A 130 -16.83 -15.90 -14.95
C ASN A 130 -16.75 -15.05 -16.22
N ARG A 131 -17.90 -14.78 -16.85
CA ARG A 131 -18.01 -14.00 -18.08
C ARG A 131 -17.46 -12.58 -17.94
N ALA A 132 -17.53 -11.98 -16.75
CA ALA A 132 -17.00 -10.64 -16.49
C ALA A 132 -15.47 -10.57 -16.63
N PHE A 133 -14.78 -11.69 -16.46
CA PHE A 133 -13.32 -11.77 -16.40
C PHE A 133 -12.70 -12.67 -17.48
N ILE A 134 -13.52 -13.17 -18.41
CA ILE A 134 -13.08 -14.16 -19.41
C ILE A 134 -11.98 -13.63 -20.36
N ASN A 135 -11.95 -12.31 -20.58
CA ASN A 135 -10.96 -11.64 -21.42
C ASN A 135 -9.70 -11.22 -20.64
N SER A 136 -9.67 -11.45 -19.33
CA SER A 136 -8.55 -11.08 -18.48
C SER A 136 -7.57 -12.24 -18.31
N SER A 137 -6.27 -11.92 -18.34
CA SER A 137 -5.17 -12.88 -18.15
C SER A 137 -4.53 -12.70 -16.78
N TYR A 138 -5.35 -12.77 -15.72
CA TYR A 138 -4.83 -12.65 -14.35
C TYR A 138 -4.64 -14.00 -13.65
N SER A 139 -3.78 -13.98 -12.64
CA SER A 139 -3.66 -15.01 -11.62
C SER A 139 -3.83 -14.38 -10.24
N LEU A 140 -4.56 -15.06 -9.36
CA LEU A 140 -4.88 -14.57 -8.01
C LEU A 140 -4.46 -15.61 -6.98
N ASN A 141 -3.77 -15.16 -5.94
CA ASN A 141 -3.40 -16.01 -4.81
C ASN A 141 -4.07 -15.51 -3.52
N PRO A 142 -5.11 -16.21 -3.01
CA PRO A 142 -5.83 -15.76 -1.81
C PRO A 142 -4.98 -15.71 -0.55
N LYS A 143 -3.85 -16.43 -0.49
CA LYS A 143 -2.99 -16.47 0.70
C LYS A 143 -1.97 -15.34 0.74
N THR A 144 -1.48 -14.91 -0.43
CA THR A 144 -0.51 -13.81 -0.52
C THR A 144 -1.16 -12.47 -0.82
N GLY A 145 -2.40 -12.47 -1.30
CA GLY A 145 -3.10 -11.27 -1.74
C GLY A 145 -2.56 -10.70 -3.05
N GLU A 146 -1.72 -11.45 -3.77
CA GLU A 146 -1.19 -11.04 -5.07
C GLU A 146 -2.23 -11.27 -6.17
N LEU A 147 -2.44 -10.23 -6.97
CA LEU A 147 -3.21 -10.26 -8.22
C LEU A 147 -2.27 -9.82 -9.35
N ILE A 148 -1.98 -10.73 -10.26
CA ILE A 148 -0.97 -10.54 -11.30
C ILE A 148 -1.65 -10.63 -12.66
N PHE A 149 -1.57 -9.56 -13.45
CA PHE A 149 -1.97 -9.55 -14.86
C PHE A 149 -0.76 -9.81 -15.74
N ASP A 150 -0.84 -10.79 -16.64
CA ASP A 150 0.23 -11.12 -17.58
C ASP A 150 -0.35 -11.75 -18.87
N PRO A 151 -0.62 -10.95 -19.92
CA PRO A 151 -0.46 -9.49 -20.01
C PRO A 151 -1.69 -8.71 -19.50
N VAL A 152 -1.48 -7.42 -19.20
CA VAL A 152 -2.55 -6.44 -18.99
C VAL A 152 -3.31 -6.19 -20.30
N SER A 153 -4.64 -6.15 -20.21
CA SER A 153 -5.56 -5.81 -21.29
C SER A 153 -6.30 -4.49 -21.01
N ALA A 154 -6.87 -3.89 -22.04
CA ALA A 154 -7.74 -2.71 -21.87
C ALA A 154 -8.94 -3.00 -20.94
N SER A 155 -9.44 -4.24 -20.94
CA SER A 155 -10.56 -4.65 -20.08
C SER A 155 -10.18 -4.78 -18.60
N ASP A 156 -8.91 -4.65 -18.24
CA ASP A 156 -8.44 -4.69 -16.84
C ASP A 156 -8.48 -3.32 -16.16
N ALA A 157 -8.78 -2.24 -16.89
CA ALA A 157 -9.02 -0.93 -16.27
C ALA A 157 -10.27 -0.95 -15.38
N GLY A 158 -10.21 -0.31 -14.21
CA GLY A 158 -11.33 -0.24 -13.27
C GLY A 158 -10.92 0.06 -11.82
N ASP A 159 -11.92 0.00 -10.93
CA ASP A 159 -11.79 0.29 -9.51
C ASP A 159 -11.52 -0.99 -8.70
N TYR A 160 -10.34 -1.06 -8.08
CA TYR A 160 -9.91 -2.23 -7.32
C TYR A 160 -10.10 -2.04 -5.83
N THR A 161 -10.67 -3.06 -5.18
CA THR A 161 -10.73 -3.19 -3.72
C THR A 161 -10.35 -4.61 -3.30
N CYS A 162 -9.88 -4.77 -2.07
CA CYS A 162 -9.56 -6.06 -1.48
C CYS A 162 -10.26 -6.22 -0.14
N GLU A 163 -10.74 -7.43 0.14
CA GLU A 163 -11.28 -7.83 1.43
C GLU A 163 -10.37 -8.87 2.08
N ALA A 164 -10.04 -8.67 3.35
CA ALA A 164 -9.30 -9.61 4.17
C ALA A 164 -10.24 -10.30 5.17
N GLN A 165 -10.19 -11.64 5.20
CA GLN A 165 -10.93 -12.44 6.18
C GLN A 165 -10.05 -13.58 6.72
N ASN A 166 -10.18 -13.88 8.00
CA ASN A 166 -9.55 -15.07 8.60
C ASN A 166 -10.57 -15.99 9.29
N GLY A 167 -11.86 -15.75 9.05
CA GLY A 167 -12.95 -16.47 9.68
C GLY A 167 -13.30 -16.00 11.10
N TYR A 168 -12.59 -15.02 11.68
CA TYR A 168 -12.85 -14.46 13.01
C TYR A 168 -13.18 -12.97 12.93
N GLY A 169 -14.19 -12.53 13.68
CA GLY A 169 -14.70 -11.17 13.61
C GLY A 169 -15.36 -10.84 12.26
N SER A 170 -15.32 -9.58 11.87
CA SER A 170 -15.87 -9.12 10.59
C SER A 170 -14.76 -8.98 9.55
N PRO A 171 -15.02 -9.35 8.28
CA PRO A 171 -14.08 -9.09 7.20
C PRO A 171 -13.88 -7.59 7.04
N MET A 172 -12.67 -7.19 6.64
CA MET A 172 -12.31 -5.78 6.50
C MET A 172 -11.90 -5.48 5.07
N ARG A 173 -12.38 -4.36 4.54
CA ARG A 173 -12.17 -3.96 3.14
C ARG A 173 -11.20 -2.79 3.02
N SER A 174 -10.34 -2.84 2.00
CA SER A 174 -9.40 -1.78 1.68
C SER A 174 -10.09 -0.53 1.15
N ASP A 175 -9.31 0.53 0.99
CA ASP A 175 -9.70 1.66 0.14
C ASP A 175 -9.81 1.23 -1.33
N THR A 176 -10.51 2.04 -2.13
CA THR A 176 -10.67 1.83 -3.58
C THR A 176 -9.56 2.57 -4.32
N VAL A 177 -8.90 1.88 -5.26
CA VAL A 177 -7.89 2.50 -6.13
C VAL A 177 -8.23 2.22 -7.58
N HIS A 178 -8.27 3.28 -8.38
CA HIS A 178 -8.51 3.21 -9.82
C HIS A 178 -7.20 2.88 -10.57
N MET A 179 -7.26 1.92 -11.50
CA MET A 179 -6.18 1.60 -12.42
C MET A 179 -6.62 1.84 -13.87
N GLU A 180 -5.86 2.66 -14.59
CA GLU A 180 -6.03 2.84 -16.03
C GLU A 180 -5.18 1.85 -16.83
N ALA A 181 -5.66 1.43 -18.00
CA ALA A 181 -4.91 0.63 -18.96
C ALA A 181 -4.40 1.54 -20.09
N ALA A 182 -3.08 1.76 -20.16
CA ALA A 182 -2.45 2.68 -21.11
C ALA A 182 -1.85 1.96 -22.32
N GLU A 183 -2.07 2.49 -23.52
CA GLU A 183 -1.43 2.03 -24.76
C GLU A 183 -0.11 2.77 -25.01
N LEU A 184 0.92 2.04 -25.46
CA LEU A 184 2.15 2.67 -25.94
C LEU A 184 2.00 3.06 -27.42
N ASN A 185 2.22 4.34 -27.73
CA ASN A 185 2.23 4.81 -29.11
C ASN A 185 3.57 4.49 -29.80
N VAL A 186 3.76 3.23 -30.18
CA VAL A 186 4.97 2.75 -30.87
C VAL A 186 5.24 3.55 -32.14
N GLY A 187 4.20 3.91 -32.90
CA GLY A 187 4.33 4.72 -34.12
C GLY A 187 4.93 6.10 -33.85
N GLY A 188 4.47 6.76 -32.79
CA GLY A 188 5.03 8.04 -32.34
C GLY A 188 6.50 7.93 -31.92
N ILE A 189 6.87 6.87 -31.20
CA ILE A 189 8.25 6.61 -30.78
C ILE A 189 9.14 6.40 -32.02
N VAL A 190 8.73 5.54 -32.95
CA VAL A 190 9.50 5.26 -34.18
C VAL A 190 9.65 6.51 -35.04
N ALA A 191 8.59 7.30 -35.22
CA ALA A 191 8.64 8.56 -35.96
C ALA A 191 9.59 9.57 -35.30
N ALA A 192 9.54 9.73 -33.98
CA ALA A 192 10.44 10.62 -33.24
C ALA A 192 11.90 10.19 -33.36
N VAL A 193 12.19 8.88 -33.28
CA VAL A 193 13.55 8.34 -33.46
C VAL A 193 14.04 8.58 -34.90
N LEU A 194 13.20 8.36 -35.91
CA LEU A 194 13.58 8.59 -37.30
C LEU A 194 13.90 10.06 -37.57
N VAL A 195 13.06 10.98 -37.09
CA VAL A 195 13.26 12.43 -37.26
C VAL A 195 14.54 12.88 -36.56
N THR A 196 14.81 12.41 -35.34
CA THR A 196 16.03 12.77 -34.61
C THR A 196 17.29 12.26 -35.31
N LEU A 197 17.28 11.03 -35.86
CA LEU A 197 18.39 10.50 -36.64
C LEU A 197 18.65 11.28 -37.94
N ILE A 198 17.59 11.69 -38.65
CA ILE A 198 17.71 12.50 -39.88
C ILE A 198 18.34 13.86 -39.55
N LEU A 199 17.88 14.53 -38.49
CA LEU A 199 18.43 15.82 -38.06
C LEU A 199 19.90 15.72 -37.68
N LEU A 200 20.29 14.68 -36.93
CA LEU A 200 21.69 14.41 -36.61
C LEU A 200 22.53 14.13 -37.86
N GLY A 201 22.00 13.35 -38.82
CA GLY A 201 22.65 13.10 -40.10
C GLY A 201 22.90 14.38 -40.90
N VAL A 202 21.92 15.28 -40.97
CA VAL A 202 22.05 16.59 -41.63
C VAL A 202 23.07 17.48 -40.92
N LEU A 203 23.10 17.50 -39.59
CA LEU A 203 24.10 18.25 -38.83
C LEU A 203 25.52 17.73 -39.07
N ILE A 204 25.71 16.41 -39.01
CA ILE A 204 27.01 15.77 -39.27
C ILE A 204 27.46 16.06 -40.71
N PHE A 205 26.55 15.91 -41.68
CA PHE A 205 26.84 16.20 -43.08
C PHE A 205 27.16 17.68 -43.29
N GLY A 206 26.43 18.60 -42.65
CA GLY A 206 26.66 20.04 -42.71
C GLY A 206 28.04 20.43 -42.13
N ILE A 207 28.42 19.85 -41.00
CA ILE A 207 29.75 20.05 -40.38
C ILE A 207 30.84 19.51 -41.31
N TRP A 208 30.68 18.28 -41.81
CA TRP A 208 31.63 17.67 -42.75
C TRP A 208 31.77 18.51 -44.02
N PHE A 209 30.66 18.99 -44.58
CA PHE A 209 30.64 19.85 -45.75
C PHE A 209 31.37 21.17 -45.49
N ALA A 210 31.13 21.81 -44.34
CA ALA A 210 31.82 23.04 -43.93
C ALA A 210 33.34 22.84 -43.76
N TYR A 211 33.77 21.70 -43.21
CA TYR A 211 35.19 21.33 -43.14
C TYR A 211 35.77 21.06 -44.53
N SER A 212 35.05 20.36 -45.40
CA SER A 212 35.53 20.00 -46.75
C SER A 212 35.71 21.21 -47.66
N ARG A 213 34.84 22.23 -47.52
CA ARG A 213 34.89 23.47 -48.31
C ARG A 213 35.69 24.60 -47.66
N GLY A 214 36.34 24.35 -46.52
CA GLY A 214 37.28 25.28 -45.91
C GLY A 214 36.64 26.50 -45.23
N TYR A 215 35.36 26.44 -44.86
CA TYR A 215 34.70 27.53 -44.11
C TYR A 215 35.19 27.64 -42.66
N PHE A 216 35.62 26.52 -42.08
CA PHE A 216 36.39 26.53 -40.85
C PHE A 216 37.86 26.66 -41.23
N ASP A 217 38.36 27.90 -41.26
CA ASP A 217 39.78 28.15 -41.28
C ASP A 217 40.43 27.30 -40.18
N ARG A 218 41.41 26.50 -40.58
CA ARG A 218 42.30 25.83 -39.65
C ARG A 218 42.99 26.96 -38.90
N ALA A 219 42.50 27.32 -37.70
CA ALA A 219 43.24 28.12 -36.77
C ALA A 219 44.54 27.35 -36.51
N LYS A 220 45.57 27.65 -37.31
CA LYS A 220 46.92 27.20 -37.07
C LYS A 220 47.17 27.64 -35.64
N LYS A 221 47.44 26.69 -34.75
CA LYS A 221 48.28 26.95 -33.57
C LYS A 221 49.63 27.41 -34.13
N GLY A 222 49.70 28.66 -34.55
CA GLY A 222 50.93 29.34 -34.84
C GLY A 222 51.62 29.49 -33.50
N THR A 223 52.63 28.69 -33.27
CA THR A 223 53.73 29.00 -32.36
C THR A 223 54.29 30.36 -32.78
N SER A 224 53.68 31.45 -32.31
CA SER A 224 54.27 32.78 -32.38
C SER A 224 55.41 32.79 -31.37
N SER A 225 56.60 32.45 -31.86
CA SER A 225 57.84 32.71 -31.14
C SER A 225 57.94 34.23 -31.00
N LYS A 226 57.45 34.75 -29.87
CA LYS A 226 57.47 36.17 -29.55
C LYS A 226 58.94 36.54 -29.33
N LYS A 227 59.56 37.18 -30.34
CA LYS A 227 60.90 37.74 -30.22
C LYS A 227 60.86 38.83 -29.15
N VAL A 228 61.39 38.54 -27.96
CA VAL A 228 61.48 39.47 -26.85
C VAL A 228 62.53 40.53 -27.21
N ILE A 229 62.09 41.75 -27.49
CA ILE A 229 62.96 42.93 -27.55
C ILE A 229 62.92 43.55 -26.15
N TYR A 230 64.05 43.47 -25.44
CA TYR A 230 64.24 44.21 -24.19
C TYR A 230 64.49 45.68 -24.54
N SER A 231 63.48 46.53 -24.34
CA SER A 231 63.68 47.97 -24.18
C SER A 231 63.77 48.27 -22.69
N GLN A 232 64.96 48.63 -22.23
CA GLN A 232 65.23 49.06 -20.87
C GLN A 232 64.66 50.48 -20.65
N PRO A 233 63.69 50.69 -19.75
CA PRO A 233 63.24 52.04 -19.44
C PRO A 233 64.18 52.65 -18.40
N THR A 234 64.91 53.67 -18.83
CA THR A 234 65.56 54.64 -17.95
C THR A 234 64.53 55.48 -17.21
N ALA A 235 64.91 55.91 -16.00
CA ALA A 235 64.32 56.96 -15.17
C ALA A 235 63.12 56.59 -14.27
N ARG A 236 63.49 56.20 -13.04
CA ARG A 236 63.04 56.77 -11.76
C ARG A 236 61.79 57.67 -11.81
N SER A 237 60.68 57.16 -11.27
CA SER A 237 59.66 57.95 -10.57
C SER A 237 59.21 57.15 -9.35
N GLU A 238 59.38 57.75 -8.18
CA GLU A 238 58.85 57.25 -6.91
C GLU A 238 57.32 57.27 -6.94
N GLY A 239 56.68 56.25 -6.38
CA GLY A 239 55.22 56.14 -6.34
C GLY A 239 54.71 54.78 -5.89
N GLU A 240 54.79 54.55 -4.58
CA GLU A 240 53.89 53.75 -3.73
C GLU A 240 53.48 52.33 -4.21
N PHE A 241 54.15 51.34 -3.61
CA PHE A 241 53.79 49.91 -3.67
C PHE A 241 52.58 49.64 -2.76
N ARG A 242 51.43 49.21 -3.32
CA ARG A 242 50.39 48.52 -2.54
C ARG A 242 50.29 47.06 -2.97
N GLN A 243 50.84 46.22 -2.11
CA GLN A 243 50.77 44.78 -2.14
C GLN A 243 49.36 44.31 -1.75
N THR A 244 48.64 43.64 -2.66
CA THR A 244 47.53 42.75 -2.28
C THR A 244 47.80 41.35 -2.80
N SER A 245 48.43 40.59 -1.92
CA SER A 245 48.51 39.13 -1.84
C SER A 245 47.15 38.49 -2.08
N SER A 246 47.08 37.43 -2.92
CA SER A 246 46.82 36.01 -2.56
C SER A 246 45.52 35.77 -1.77
N PHE A 247 44.69 34.81 -2.20
CA PHE A 247 44.60 33.41 -1.75
C PHE A 247 43.26 32.88 -2.35
N LEU A 248 42.89 31.60 -2.44
CA LEU A 248 43.47 30.28 -2.19
C LEU A 248 42.62 29.26 -2.98
N VAL A 249 43.23 28.10 -3.19
CA VAL A 249 42.65 26.82 -3.65
C VAL A 249 41.48 26.38 -2.77
#